data_AF-A0A7V2WZP3-F1
#
_entry.id   AF-A0A7V2WZP3-F1
#
_cell.length_a   1.000
_cell.length_b   1.000
_cell.length_c   1.000
_cell.angle_alpha   90.00
_cell.angle_beta   90.00
_cell.angle_gamma   90.00
#
_symmetry.space_group_name_H-M   'P 1'
#
loop_
_entity.id
_entity.type
_entity.pdbx_description
1 polymer ?
#
loop_
_entity_poly.entity_id
_entity_poly.type
_entity_poly.pdbx_seq_one_letter_code
_entity_poly.pdbx_strand_id
1 'polypeptide(L)'
;LSFARIPLAEESYVLATPAPLRLEGVTDPERDLDPEQRRLLARSVRFNFGSRYNQRIEAWYRRHLPRSEGIGRCRTYEVALAMVEAGLGVALVPLSSTCLGARPLFAVNLYTVPDLGRRLLALIPSHYRRLEPLATFLAALAEAATAMRPAAAAPPPPFLEASIARAKGEGEPRPLHL
;
A
#
# COMPACT_ATOMS: atom_id res chain seq x y z
N LEU A 1 29.92 12.12 0.67
CA LEU A 1 28.94 13.09 1.23
C LEU A 1 27.95 12.34 2.12
N SER A 2 27.84 12.69 3.40
CA SER A 2 26.89 12.05 4.32
C SER A 2 25.54 12.76 4.26
N PHE A 3 24.45 11.98 4.27
CA PHE A 3 23.09 12.49 4.34
C PHE A 3 22.48 12.13 5.69
N ALA A 4 21.86 13.13 6.34
CA ALA A 4 20.99 12.90 7.47
C ALA A 4 19.64 12.33 6.97
N ARG A 5 19.10 11.38 7.75
CA ARG A 5 17.77 10.79 7.54
C ARG A 5 16.88 11.24 8.68
N ILE A 6 15.86 12.02 8.38
CA ILE A 6 14.92 12.52 9.39
C ILE A 6 13.58 11.81 9.15
N PRO A 7 13.13 10.96 10.08
CA PRO A 7 11.81 10.33 9.98
C PRO A 7 10.71 11.38 9.98
N LEU A 8 9.77 11.26 9.04
CA LEU A 8 8.60 12.14 8.94
C LEU A 8 7.33 11.40 9.33
N ALA A 9 7.07 10.27 8.68
CA ALA A 9 5.88 9.47 8.92
C ALA A 9 6.10 8.00 8.54
N GLU A 10 5.24 7.14 9.07
CA GLU A 10 5.05 5.79 8.56
C GLU A 10 3.68 5.72 7.89
N GLU A 11 3.61 5.05 6.75
CA GLU A 11 2.34 4.88 6.06
C GLU A 11 2.21 3.47 5.50
N SER A 12 0.97 2.99 5.51
CA SER A 12 0.58 1.68 5.03
C SER A 12 0.12 1.73 3.58
N TYR A 13 0.23 0.59 2.92
CA TYR A 13 -0.45 0.35 1.66
C TYR A 13 -1.85 -0.17 1.91
N VAL A 14 -2.72 0.11 0.94
CA VAL A 14 -4.07 -0.42 0.88
C VAL A 14 -4.28 -1.11 -0.45
N LEU A 15 -5.11 -2.15 -0.42
CA LEU A 15 -5.72 -2.74 -1.61
C LEU A 15 -6.97 -1.93 -1.93
N ALA A 16 -6.92 -1.19 -3.04
CA ALA A 16 -8.06 -0.50 -3.60
C ALA A 16 -8.84 -1.46 -4.51
N THR A 17 -10.16 -1.52 -4.33
CA THR A 17 -11.07 -2.31 -5.15
C THR A 17 -12.23 -1.44 -5.67
N PRO A 18 -12.83 -1.77 -6.84
CA PRO A 18 -14.00 -1.05 -7.32
C PRO A 18 -15.17 -1.23 -6.36
N ALA A 19 -16.08 -0.25 -6.30
CA ALA A 19 -17.22 -0.27 -5.38
C ALA A 19 -18.04 -1.59 -5.37
N PRO A 20 -18.30 -2.27 -6.51
CA PRO A 20 -19.00 -3.56 -6.53
C PRO A 20 -18.20 -4.75 -5.96
N LEU A 21 -16.88 -4.64 -5.86
CA LEU A 21 -16.01 -5.67 -5.30
C LEU A 21 -15.77 -5.36 -3.81
N ARG A 22 -16.67 -5.86 -2.98
CA ARG A 22 -16.59 -5.81 -1.52
C ARG A 22 -15.93 -7.08 -1.01
N LEU A 23 -14.85 -6.91 -0.26
CA LEU A 23 -14.05 -8.01 0.29
C LEU A 23 -14.25 -8.18 1.80
N GLU A 24 -15.11 -7.38 2.43
CA GLU A 24 -15.46 -7.54 3.84
C GLU A 24 -16.06 -8.93 4.07
N GLY A 25 -15.45 -9.71 4.97
CA GLY A 25 -15.95 -11.04 5.32
C GLY A 25 -15.62 -12.15 4.32
N VAL A 26 -14.92 -11.86 3.21
CA VAL A 26 -14.49 -12.89 2.25
C VAL A 26 -13.39 -13.76 2.85
N THR A 27 -13.67 -15.05 3.03
CA THR A 27 -12.75 -16.03 3.63
C THR A 27 -12.04 -16.87 2.57
N ASP A 28 -12.74 -17.19 1.48
CA ASP A 28 -12.22 -17.89 0.32
C ASP A 28 -12.77 -17.24 -0.95
N PRO A 29 -11.96 -16.45 -1.68
CA PRO A 29 -12.38 -15.80 -2.91
C PRO A 29 -12.96 -16.75 -3.96
N GLU A 30 -12.60 -18.03 -3.98
CA GLU A 30 -13.12 -18.98 -4.97
C GLU A 30 -14.54 -19.46 -4.67
N ARG A 31 -14.94 -19.42 -3.41
CA ARG A 31 -16.26 -19.86 -2.93
C ARG A 31 -17.20 -18.69 -2.69
N ASP A 32 -16.65 -17.59 -2.17
CA ASP A 32 -17.44 -16.47 -1.64
C ASP A 32 -17.70 -15.38 -2.69
N LEU A 33 -16.88 -15.28 -3.75
CA LEU A 33 -17.05 -14.29 -4.81
C LEU A 33 -17.70 -14.88 -6.06
N ASP A 34 -18.58 -14.10 -6.69
CA ASP A 34 -19.16 -14.46 -7.98
C ASP A 34 -18.08 -14.46 -9.10
N PRO A 35 -18.38 -15.02 -10.29
CA PRO A 35 -17.42 -15.06 -11.40
C PRO A 35 -16.93 -13.68 -11.89
N GLU A 36 -17.72 -12.62 -11.77
CA GLU A 36 -17.34 -11.27 -12.16
C GLU A 36 -16.39 -10.65 -11.14
N GLN A 37 -16.74 -10.75 -9.85
CA GLN A 37 -15.90 -10.31 -8.74
C GLN A 37 -14.56 -11.03 -8.70
N ARG A 38 -14.54 -12.34 -8.96
CA ARG A 38 -13.28 -13.11 -9.10
C ARG A 38 -12.42 -12.61 -10.25
N ARG A 39 -13.04 -12.30 -11.40
CA ARG A 39 -12.33 -11.72 -12.55
C ARG A 39 -11.76 -10.34 -12.23
N LEU A 40 -12.48 -9.51 -11.47
CA LEU A 40 -11.98 -8.21 -11.03
C LEU A 40 -10.80 -8.35 -10.07
N LEU A 41 -10.90 -9.25 -9.08
CA LEU A 41 -9.81 -9.51 -8.13
C LEU A 41 -8.56 -10.09 -8.81
N ALA A 42 -8.75 -10.90 -9.85
CA ALA A 42 -7.67 -11.46 -10.67
C ALA A 42 -6.99 -10.44 -11.59
N ARG A 43 -7.48 -9.19 -11.66
CA ARG A 43 -6.88 -8.14 -12.50
C ARG A 43 -6.24 -7.08 -11.62
N SER A 44 -4.93 -6.88 -11.80
CA SER A 44 -4.16 -5.89 -11.06
C SER A 44 -3.71 -4.74 -11.96
N VAL A 45 -4.05 -3.51 -11.57
CA VAL A 45 -3.46 -2.29 -12.14
C VAL A 45 -2.15 -2.04 -11.40
N ARG A 46 -1.04 -2.06 -12.12
CA ARG A 46 0.29 -1.99 -11.52
C ARG A 46 0.88 -0.60 -11.67
N PHE A 47 1.53 -0.11 -10.64
CA PHE A 47 2.32 1.12 -10.74
C PHE A 47 3.76 0.79 -11.16
N ASN A 48 4.37 1.62 -12.01
CA ASN A 48 5.77 1.50 -12.41
C ASN A 48 6.70 2.33 -11.50
N PHE A 49 7.27 1.76 -10.44
CA PHE A 49 8.40 2.36 -9.70
C PHE A 49 9.76 1.87 -10.21
N GLY A 50 10.85 2.48 -9.72
CA GLY A 50 12.20 1.92 -9.85
C GLY A 50 12.38 0.58 -9.11
N SER A 51 13.49 -0.10 -9.42
CA SER A 51 13.67 -1.56 -9.30
C SER A 51 13.31 -2.23 -7.96
N ARG A 52 13.74 -1.72 -6.80
CA ARG A 52 13.58 -2.45 -5.51
C ARG A 52 12.18 -2.37 -4.92
N TYR A 53 11.48 -1.27 -5.15
CA TYR A 53 10.13 -1.09 -4.61
C TYR A 53 9.10 -1.94 -5.35
N ASN A 54 9.24 -2.03 -6.68
CA ASN A 54 8.44 -2.93 -7.52
C ASN A 54 8.56 -4.38 -7.06
N GLN A 55 9.78 -4.85 -6.77
CA GLN A 55 9.99 -6.23 -6.35
C GLN A 55 9.20 -6.60 -5.09
N ARG A 56 9.08 -5.68 -4.13
CA ARG A 56 8.30 -5.93 -2.91
C ARG A 56 6.80 -6.01 -3.18
N ILE A 57 6.27 -5.11 -4.01
CA ILE A 57 4.85 -5.13 -4.43
C ILE A 57 4.55 -6.37 -5.28
N GLU A 58 5.40 -6.71 -6.23
CA GLU A 58 5.25 -7.91 -7.06
C GLU A 58 5.35 -9.20 -6.24
N ALA A 59 6.27 -9.26 -5.28
CA ALA A 59 6.35 -10.37 -4.33
C ALA A 59 5.07 -10.49 -3.50
N TRP A 60 4.51 -9.36 -3.05
CA TRP A 60 3.24 -9.35 -2.33
C TRP A 60 2.10 -9.92 -3.18
N TYR A 61 1.95 -9.46 -4.43
CA TYR A 61 0.92 -9.98 -5.34
C TYR A 61 1.07 -11.49 -5.56
N ARG A 62 2.28 -11.96 -5.88
CA ARG A 62 2.53 -13.39 -6.09
C ARG A 62 2.21 -14.23 -4.85
N ARG A 63 2.46 -13.71 -3.65
CA ARG A 63 2.25 -14.44 -2.40
C ARG A 63 0.79 -14.46 -1.96
N HIS A 64 0.09 -13.33 -2.07
CA HIS A 64 -1.22 -13.14 -1.46
C HIS A 64 -2.38 -13.13 -2.46
N LEU A 65 -2.11 -12.79 -3.72
CA LEU A 65 -3.06 -12.83 -4.84
C LEU A 65 -2.43 -13.56 -6.03
N PRO A 66 -2.12 -14.87 -5.92
CA PRO A 66 -1.34 -15.61 -6.92
C PRO A 66 -2.02 -15.70 -8.29
N ARG A 67 -3.35 -15.54 -8.35
CA ARG A 67 -4.14 -15.52 -9.58
C ARG A 67 -4.23 -14.13 -10.22
N SER A 68 -3.58 -13.11 -9.64
CA SER A 68 -3.64 -11.75 -10.16
C SER A 68 -2.69 -11.54 -11.34
N GLU A 69 -3.24 -11.08 -12.45
CA GLU A 69 -2.52 -10.72 -13.67
C GLU A 69 -2.40 -9.21 -13.78
N GLY A 70 -1.29 -8.73 -14.35
CA GLY A 70 -1.08 -7.29 -14.56
C GLY A 70 -1.77 -6.84 -15.84
N ILE A 71 -2.81 -6.00 -15.73
CA ILE A 71 -3.58 -5.53 -16.90
C ILE A 71 -3.10 -4.19 -17.46
N GLY A 72 -2.19 -3.51 -16.75
CA GLY A 72 -1.69 -2.21 -17.15
C GLY A 72 -0.61 -1.71 -16.21
N ARG A 73 0.21 -0.78 -16.70
CA ARG A 73 1.22 -0.06 -15.91
C ARG A 73 0.95 1.43 -15.92
N CYS A 74 0.76 2.00 -14.74
CA CYS A 74 0.53 3.43 -14.53
C CYS A 74 1.81 4.11 -13.99
N ARG A 75 1.94 5.41 -14.23
CA ARG A 75 3.05 6.24 -13.70
C ARG A 75 2.67 7.07 -12.49
N THR A 76 1.38 7.11 -12.14
CA THR A 76 0.83 7.86 -11.01
C THR A 76 -0.23 6.99 -10.30
N TYR A 77 -0.44 7.21 -9.00
CA TYR A 77 -1.38 6.42 -8.21
C TYR A 77 -2.82 6.84 -8.50
N GLU A 78 -3.01 8.10 -8.84
CA GLU A 78 -4.26 8.71 -9.26
C GLU A 78 -4.79 8.04 -10.52
N VAL A 79 -3.93 7.73 -11.49
CA VAL A 79 -4.32 6.98 -12.69
C VAL A 79 -4.68 5.54 -12.33
N ALA A 80 -3.93 4.90 -11.42
CA ALA A 80 -4.26 3.55 -10.98
C ALA A 80 -5.62 3.51 -10.26
N LEU A 81 -5.89 4.48 -9.37
CA LEU A 81 -7.15 4.61 -8.65
C LEU A 81 -8.32 4.92 -9.59
N ALA A 82 -8.15 5.78 -10.59
CA ALA A 82 -9.17 6.02 -11.61
C ALA A 82 -9.50 4.74 -12.40
N MET A 83 -8.50 3.92 -12.72
CA MET A 83 -8.72 2.62 -13.38
C MET A 83 -9.47 1.63 -12.46
N VAL A 84 -9.17 1.63 -11.16
CA VAL A 84 -9.91 0.84 -10.17
C VAL A 84 -11.34 1.32 -10.07
N GLU A 85 -11.59 2.62 -9.93
CA GLU A 85 -12.94 3.22 -9.90
C GLU A 85 -13.75 2.86 -11.15
N ALA A 86 -13.12 2.85 -12.33
CA ALA A 86 -13.72 2.43 -13.58
C ALA A 86 -13.97 0.90 -13.71
N GLY A 87 -13.66 0.11 -12.68
CA GLY A 87 -13.92 -1.33 -12.66
C GLY A 87 -12.93 -2.16 -13.48
N LEU A 88 -11.71 -1.68 -13.73
CA LEU A 88 -10.74 -2.43 -14.54
C LEU A 88 -10.01 -3.51 -13.74
N GLY A 89 -9.98 -3.41 -12.41
CA GLY A 89 -9.32 -4.35 -11.51
C GLY A 89 -9.05 -3.75 -10.14
N VAL A 90 -8.09 -4.32 -9.42
CA VAL A 90 -7.63 -3.86 -8.10
C VAL A 90 -6.23 -3.23 -8.18
N ALA A 91 -5.86 -2.42 -7.19
CA ALA A 91 -4.52 -1.84 -7.12
C ALA A 91 -4.00 -1.75 -5.69
N LEU A 92 -2.69 -1.96 -5.51
CA LEU A 92 -1.98 -1.61 -4.29
C LEU A 92 -1.49 -0.17 -4.39
N VAL A 93 -1.94 0.68 -3.48
CA VAL A 93 -1.55 2.09 -3.42
C VAL A 93 -1.23 2.51 -1.99
N PRO A 94 -0.35 3.49 -1.78
CA PRO A 94 -0.15 4.06 -0.45
C PRO A 94 -1.40 4.81 -0.02
N LEU A 95 -1.75 4.68 1.25
CA LEU A 95 -2.98 5.26 1.81
C LEU A 95 -3.05 6.78 1.63
N SER A 96 -1.93 7.48 1.67
CA SER A 96 -1.85 8.93 1.46
C SER A 96 -2.28 9.38 0.05
N SER A 97 -2.31 8.47 -0.94
CA SER A 97 -2.72 8.78 -2.31
C SER A 97 -4.24 8.69 -2.56
N THR A 98 -5.02 8.23 -1.58
CA THR A 98 -6.47 7.99 -1.76
C THR A 98 -7.34 9.17 -1.33
N CYS A 99 -6.78 10.15 -0.62
CA CYS A 99 -7.49 11.29 -0.08
C CYS A 99 -6.70 12.60 -0.14
N LEU A 100 -7.42 13.72 -0.19
CA LEU A 100 -6.88 15.04 0.08
C LEU A 100 -7.47 15.55 1.39
N GLY A 101 -6.64 15.62 2.44
CA GLY A 101 -7.13 15.78 3.81
C GLY A 101 -8.04 14.61 4.20
N ALA A 102 -9.25 14.90 4.70
CA ALA A 102 -10.23 13.87 5.04
C ALA A 102 -11.16 13.47 3.87
N ARG A 103 -10.96 14.05 2.68
CA ARG A 103 -11.86 13.83 1.53
C ARG A 103 -11.33 12.74 0.61
N PRO A 104 -12.10 11.68 0.31
CA PRO A 104 -11.70 10.67 -0.67
C PRO A 104 -11.62 11.30 -2.07
N LEU A 105 -10.60 10.89 -2.84
CA LEU A 105 -10.39 11.35 -4.22
C LEU A 105 -11.12 10.48 -5.25
N PHE A 106 -11.41 9.22 -4.89
CA PHE A 106 -12.02 8.21 -5.77
C PHE A 106 -13.05 7.38 -5.01
N ALA A 107 -14.09 6.92 -5.70
CA ALA A 107 -15.14 6.04 -5.19
C ALA A 107 -14.72 4.57 -5.24
N VAL A 108 -13.75 4.20 -4.40
CA VAL A 108 -13.20 2.84 -4.28
C VAL A 108 -13.32 2.33 -2.84
N ASN A 109 -13.37 1.01 -2.67
CA ASN A 109 -13.19 0.41 -1.35
C ASN A 109 -11.69 0.31 -1.05
N LEU A 110 -11.30 0.49 0.22
CA LEU A 110 -9.91 0.47 0.66
C LEU A 110 -9.74 -0.54 1.80
N TYR A 111 -8.84 -1.50 1.62
CA TYR A 111 -8.49 -2.47 2.64
C TYR A 111 -7.03 -2.36 3.04
N THR A 112 -6.74 -2.29 4.34
CA THR A 112 -5.36 -2.25 4.82
C THR A 112 -4.60 -3.51 4.44
N VAL A 113 -3.34 -3.35 4.07
CA VAL A 113 -2.43 -4.46 3.75
C VAL A 113 -1.29 -4.46 4.78
N PRO A 114 -1.37 -5.33 5.81
CA PRO A 114 -0.30 -5.48 6.77
C PRO A 114 1.03 -5.82 6.09
N ASP A 115 2.14 -5.43 6.72
CA ASP A 115 3.52 -5.71 6.29
C ASP A 115 4.00 -5.02 5.01
N LEU A 116 3.13 -4.27 4.32
CA LEU A 116 3.50 -3.44 3.19
C LEU A 116 3.63 -1.95 3.56
N GLY A 117 4.14 -1.66 4.76
CA GLY A 117 4.41 -0.29 5.22
C GLY A 117 5.66 0.34 4.60
N ARG A 118 5.68 1.66 4.44
CA ARG A 118 6.87 2.43 4.07
C ARG A 118 7.10 3.59 5.04
N ARG A 119 8.37 3.97 5.19
CA ARG A 119 8.80 5.14 5.95
C ARG A 119 9.01 6.32 5.02
N LEU A 120 8.39 7.45 5.33
CA LEU A 120 8.67 8.73 4.70
C LEU A 120 9.82 9.40 5.47
N LEU A 121 10.86 9.77 4.74
CA LEU A 121 12.09 10.33 5.30
C LEU A 121 12.45 11.61 4.54
N ALA A 122 12.82 12.67 5.27
CA ALA A 122 13.56 13.78 4.68
C ALA A 122 15.04 13.39 4.58
N LEU A 123 15.60 13.50 3.38
CA LEU A 123 17.01 13.28 3.08
C LEU A 123 17.68 14.62 2.79
N ILE A 124 18.69 14.96 3.58
CA ILE A 124 19.38 16.25 3.50
C ILE A 124 20.88 16.05 3.74
N PRO A 125 21.77 16.76 3.03
CA PRO A 125 23.19 16.79 3.38
C PRO A 125 23.39 17.16 4.84
N SER A 126 24.17 16.37 5.58
CA SER A 126 24.25 16.49 7.05
C SER A 126 24.64 17.88 7.55
N HIS A 127 25.48 18.60 6.79
CA HIS A 127 25.96 19.94 7.14
C HIS A 127 24.91 21.04 6.96
N TYR A 128 23.84 20.80 6.20
CA TYR A 128 22.74 21.75 6.03
C TYR A 128 21.63 21.60 7.06
N ARG A 129 21.63 20.52 7.85
CA ARG A 129 20.57 20.19 8.82
C ARG A 129 20.28 21.31 9.82
N ARG A 130 21.29 22.06 10.24
CA ARG A 130 21.19 23.12 11.27
C ARG A 130 21.20 24.53 10.70
N LEU A 131 21.26 24.68 9.37
CA LEU A 131 21.27 25.98 8.73
C LEU A 131 19.85 26.49 8.58
N GLU A 132 19.63 27.76 8.92
CA GLU A 132 18.39 28.43 8.56
C GLU A 132 18.38 28.82 7.07
N PRO A 133 17.22 28.80 6.40
CA PRO A 133 15.87 28.52 6.94
C PRO A 133 15.51 27.02 6.98
N LEU A 134 16.44 26.15 6.65
CA LEU A 134 16.18 24.73 6.40
C LEU A 134 15.88 23.96 7.69
N ALA A 135 16.50 24.32 8.81
CA ALA A 135 16.19 23.76 10.11
C ALA A 135 14.73 24.06 10.51
N THR A 136 14.29 25.32 10.37
CA THR A 136 12.88 25.71 10.58
C THR A 136 11.93 24.95 9.65
N PHE A 137 12.26 24.86 8.36
CA PHE A 137 11.45 24.10 7.41
C PHE A 137 11.32 22.62 7.78
N LEU A 138 12.40 21.98 8.21
CA LEU A 138 12.38 20.57 8.62
C LEU A 138 11.55 20.33 9.89
N ALA A 139 11.58 21.27 10.85
CA ALA A 139 10.72 21.21 12.03
C ALA A 139 9.24 21.31 11.63
N ALA A 140 8.88 22.31 10.82
CA ALA A 140 7.53 22.49 10.31
C ALA A 140 7.05 21.28 9.48
N LEU A 141 7.94 20.68 8.68
CA LEU A 141 7.62 19.48 7.91
C LEU A 141 7.35 18.27 8.80
N ALA A 142 8.11 18.09 9.88
CA ALA A 142 7.88 17.03 10.86
C ALA A 142 6.55 17.23 11.61
N GLU A 143 6.23 18.46 12.01
CA GLU A 143 4.94 18.81 12.61
C GLU A 143 3.77 18.58 11.65
N ALA A 144 3.91 18.97 10.38
CA ALA A 144 2.89 18.72 9.37
C ALA A 144 2.69 17.20 9.15
N ALA A 145 3.77 16.43 9.15
CA ALA A 145 3.71 14.98 8.98
C ALA A 145 2.97 14.28 10.12
N THR A 146 3.15 14.72 11.37
CA THR A 146 2.40 14.17 12.53
C THR A 146 0.93 14.59 12.54
N ALA A 147 0.61 15.76 11.97
CA ALA A 147 -0.75 16.23 11.82
C ALA A 147 -1.54 15.56 10.68
N MET A 148 -0.87 14.80 9.79
CA MET A 148 -1.53 14.11 8.69
C MET A 148 -2.52 13.06 9.22
N ARG A 149 -3.78 13.19 8.82
CA ARG A 149 -4.81 12.19 9.08
C ARG A 149 -5.01 11.35 7.83
N PRO A 150 -4.63 10.07 7.84
CA PRO A 150 -4.87 9.20 6.68
C PRO A 150 -6.37 8.95 6.50
N ALA A 151 -6.77 8.63 5.28
CA ALA A 151 -8.11 8.12 5.01
C ALA A 151 -8.41 6.87 5.86
N ALA A 152 -9.67 6.70 6.22
CA ALA A 152 -10.12 5.45 6.81
C ALA A 152 -10.01 4.33 5.76
N ALA A 153 -9.47 3.18 6.18
CA ALA A 153 -9.43 1.96 5.40
C ALA A 153 -9.99 0.83 6.27
N ALA A 154 -10.73 -0.08 5.63
CA ALA A 154 -11.25 -1.28 6.28
C ALA A 154 -10.08 -2.21 6.68
N PRO A 155 -10.28 -3.08 7.69
CA PRO A 155 -9.29 -4.11 8.04
C PRO A 155 -8.99 -5.02 6.83
N PRO A 156 -7.88 -5.77 6.86
CA PRO A 156 -7.60 -6.74 5.80
C PRO A 156 -8.75 -7.76 5.69
N PRO A 157 -9.17 -8.12 4.47
CA PRO A 157 -10.09 -9.23 4.23
C PRO A 157 -9.60 -10.51 4.89
N PRO A 158 -10.48 -11.36 5.45
CA PRO A 158 -10.08 -12.58 6.15
C PRO A 158 -9.14 -13.49 5.35
N PHE A 159 -9.36 -13.63 4.04
CA PHE A 159 -8.49 -14.44 3.18
C PHE A 159 -7.06 -13.86 3.05
N LEU A 160 -6.92 -12.53 3.03
CA LEU A 160 -5.62 -11.86 3.00
C LEU A 160 -4.93 -11.96 4.35
N GLU A 161 -5.67 -11.76 5.44
CA GLU A 161 -5.16 -11.89 6.80
C GLU A 161 -4.61 -13.30 7.06
N ALA A 162 -5.37 -14.34 6.70
CA ALA A 162 -4.92 -15.74 6.80
C ALA A 162 -3.67 -16.01 5.94
N SER A 163 -3.63 -15.46 4.73
CA SER A 163 -2.47 -15.58 3.83
C SER A 163 -1.21 -14.93 4.42
N ILE A 164 -1.36 -13.75 5.04
CA ILE A 164 -0.28 -13.03 5.71
C ILE A 164 0.19 -13.77 6.98
N ALA A 165 -0.74 -14.29 7.79
CA ALA A 165 -0.40 -15.05 8.99
C ALA A 165 0.40 -16.32 8.64
N ARG A 166 -0.05 -17.09 7.64
CA ARG A 166 0.68 -18.27 7.13
C ARG A 166 2.07 -17.88 6.64
N ALA A 167 2.16 -16.78 5.91
CA ALA A 167 3.41 -16.26 5.39
C ALA A 167 4.44 -15.89 6.47
N LYS A 168 3.99 -15.45 7.65
CA LYS A 168 4.84 -15.16 8.82
C LYS A 168 5.32 -16.44 9.51
N GLY A 169 4.43 -17.43 9.69
CA GLY A 169 4.79 -18.71 10.31
C GLY A 169 5.79 -19.54 9.52
N GLU A 170 5.86 -19.36 8.19
CA GLU A 170 6.88 -19.98 7.32
C GLU A 170 8.26 -19.31 7.42
N GLY A 171 8.34 -18.09 7.97
CA GLY A 171 9.57 -17.29 8.04
C GLY A 171 10.31 -17.37 9.38
N GLU A 172 9.75 -18.05 10.38
CA GLU A 172 10.38 -18.25 11.68
C GLU A 172 11.30 -19.49 11.62
N PRO A 173 12.63 -19.37 11.82
CA PRO A 173 13.51 -20.53 11.78
C PRO A 173 13.11 -21.49 12.90
N ARG A 174 12.74 -22.73 12.54
CA ARG A 174 12.61 -23.81 13.52
C ARG A 174 13.91 -23.86 14.34
N PRO A 175 13.86 -23.78 15.68
CA PRO A 175 15.04 -24.03 16.48
C PRO A 175 15.51 -25.46 16.15
N LEU A 176 16.73 -25.57 15.64
CA LEU A 176 17.44 -26.83 15.58
C LEU A 176 17.63 -27.26 17.04
N HIS A 177 16.75 -28.16 17.50
CA HIS A 177 17.03 -28.94 18.70
C HIS A 177 18.23 -29.84 18.37
N LEU A 178 19.41 -29.42 18.83
CA LEU A 178 20.54 -30.30 19.08
C LEU A 178 20.37 -30.92 20.47
#